data_AF-A0A524J438-F1
#
_entry.id   AF-A0A524J438-F1
#
_cell.length_a   1.000
_cell.length_b   1.000
_cell.length_c   1.000
_cell.angle_alpha   90.00
_cell.angle_beta   90.00
_cell.angle_gamma   90.00
#
_symmetry.space_group_name_H-M   'P 1'
#
loop_
_entity.id
_entity.type
_entity.pdbx_description
1 polymer ?
#
loop_
_entity_poly.entity_id
_entity_poly.type
_entity_poly.pdbx_seq_one_letter_code
_entity_poly.pdbx_strand_id
1 'polypeptide(L)' 'MKICVVGAGYVGLATGVMFGKLGHDVICADIDEA' A
#
# COMPACT_ATOMS: atom_id res chain seq x y z
N MET A 1 -5.66 8.06 8.94
CA MET A 1 -4.23 8.47 8.86
C MET A 1 -3.77 8.31 7.42
N LYS A 2 -2.71 9.01 7.00
CA LYS A 2 -2.10 8.83 5.68
C LYS A 2 -0.93 7.86 5.79
N ILE A 3 -0.93 6.79 4.99
CA ILE A 3 0.06 5.71 5.03
C ILE A 3 0.65 5.54 3.63
N CYS A 4 1.98 5.52 3.54
CA CYS A 4 2.69 5.19 2.32
C CYS A 4 3.35 3.82 2.49
N VAL A 5 3.07 2.90 1.56
CA VAL A 5 3.71 1.58 1.49
C VAL A 5 4.67 1.58 0.31
N VAL A 6 5.97 1.38 0.58
CA VAL A 6 7.01 1.32 -0.46
C VAL A 6 7.30 -0.14 -0.80
N GLY A 7 7.11 -0.50 -2.07
CA GLY A 7 7.10 -1.86 -2.59
C GLY A 7 5.67 -2.42 -2.67
N ALA A 8 5.20 -2.72 -3.88
CA ALA A 8 3.89 -3.24 -4.23
C ALA A 8 3.93 -4.75 -4.60
N GLY A 9 4.90 -5.49 -4.05
CA GLY A 9 4.86 -6.95 -4.06
C GLY A 9 3.74 -7.52 -3.17
N TYR A 10 3.66 -8.85 -3.08
CA TYR A 10 2.63 -9.56 -2.28
C TYR A 10 2.43 -8.97 -0.88
N VAL A 11 3.51 -8.75 -0.14
CA VAL A 11 3.44 -8.23 1.24
C VAL A 11 2.95 -6.79 1.26
N GLY A 12 3.50 -5.94 0.39
CA GLY A 12 3.15 -4.52 0.35
C GLY A 12 1.71 -4.28 -0.06
N LEU A 13 1.25 -4.94 -1.13
CA LEU A 13 -0.15 -4.87 -1.56
C LEU A 13 -1.11 -5.43 -0.52
N ALA A 14 -0.85 -6.63 0.02
CA ALA A 14 -1.72 -7.22 1.04
C ALA A 14 -1.85 -6.30 2.27
N THR A 15 -0.73 -5.73 2.70
CA THR A 15 -0.68 -4.79 3.83
C THR A 15 -1.42 -3.49 3.51
N GLY A 16 -1.17 -2.89 2.35
CA GLY A 16 -1.80 -1.65 1.91
C GLY A 16 -3.33 -1.77 1.79
N VAL A 17 -3.81 -2.88 1.21
CA VAL A 17 -5.24 -3.18 1.12
C VAL A 17 -5.87 -3.28 2.52
N MET A 18 -5.18 -3.92 3.47
CA MET A 18 -5.72 -4.10 4.81
C MET A 18 -5.74 -2.79 5.59
N PHE A 19 -4.75 -1.91 5.43
CA PHE A 19 -4.79 -0.54 5.96
C PHE A 19 -5.92 0.30 5.33
N GLY A 20 -6.17 0.17 4.03
CA GLY A 20 -7.31 0.81 3.37
C GLY A 20 -8.65 0.32 3.93
N LYS A 21 -8.79 -0.99 4.16
CA LYS A 21 -9.98 -1.58 4.81
C LYS A 21 -10.21 -1.08 6.24
N LEU A 22 -9.14 -0.71 6.96
CA LEU A 22 -9.22 -0.11 8.30
C LEU A 22 -9.52 1.40 8.26
N GLY A 23 -9.77 1.98 7.09
CA GLY A 23 -10.17 3.38 6.92
C GLY A 23 -8.98 4.35 6.86
N HIS A 24 -7.80 3.87 6.49
CA HIS A 24 -6.65 4.74 6.22
C HIS A 24 -6.60 5.17 4.75
N ASP A 25 -6.05 6.36 4.51
CA ASP A 25 -5.71 6.85 3.18
C ASP A 25 -4.33 6.29 2.82
N VAL A 26 -4.30 5.37 1.85
CA VAL A 26 -3.11 4.56 1.55
C VAL A 26 -2.63 4.83 0.13
N ILE A 27 -1.34 5.09 -0.01
CA ILE A 27 -0.64 5.14 -1.29
C ILE A 27 0.38 4.00 -1.31
N CYS A 28 0.31 3.14 -2.32
CA CYS A 28 1.36 2.17 -2.60
C CYS A 28 2.28 2.75 -3.69
N ALA A 29 3.57 2.80 -3.42
CA ALA A 29 4.59 3.25 -4.38
C ALA A 29 5.54 2.11 -4.69
N ASP A 30 5.80 1.87 -5.96
CA ASP A 30 6.82 0.94 -6.44
C ASP A 30 7.69 1.68 -7.48
N ILE A 31 8.91 1.18 -7.70
CA ILE A 31 9.77 1.63 -8.79
C ILE A 31 9.40 0.95 -10.11
N ASP A 32 8.71 -0.19 -10.03
CA ASP A 32 8.16 -0.86 -11.18
C ASP A 32 6.94 -0.08 -11.68
N GLU A 33 6.97 0.33 -12.95
CA GLU A 33 5.86 1.02 -13.61
C GLU A 33 4.76 0.05 -14.08
N ALA A 34 5.01 -1.27 -13.99
CA ALA A 34 4.14 -2.33 -14.50
C ALA A 34 2.76 -2.41 -13.83
#